data_AF-A0A5G2QX74-F1
#
_entry.id   AF-A0A5G2QX74-F1
#
_cell.length_a   1.000
_cell.length_b   1.000
_cell.length_c   1.000
_cell.angle_alpha   90.00
_cell.angle_beta   90.00
_cell.angle_gamma   90.00
#
_symmetry.space_group_name_H-M   'P 1'
#
loop_
_entity.id
_entity.type
_entity.pdbx_description
1 polymer ?
#
loop_
_entity_poly.entity_id
_entity_poly.type
_entity_poly.pdbx_seq_one_letter_code
_entity_poly.pdbx_strand_id
1 'polypeptide(L)'
;MYSQDSIDLLANSGLQFQKHEEEGIDTLHFAELLMTSGVVLCDNVKWLSFHSGYDFGYMVKLLTDSRLPEEEHEFFHILNLFFPSIYDVKYLMKSCKNLKGGLQEVADQLDLQRIGRQHQAGSDSLLTGMAFFRMKELFFEDSIDDAKYCGRLYGLGTGVAQKQNEDVDSAQEKMSILAIINNMQQ
;
A
#
# COMPACT_ATOMS: atom_id res chain seq x y z
N MET A 1 13.52 9.23 12.44
CA MET A 1 13.12 10.66 12.46
C MET A 1 11.63 10.74 12.14
N TYR A 2 10.88 11.70 12.68
CA TYR A 2 9.45 11.88 12.35
C TYR A 2 9.17 13.28 11.79
N SER A 3 8.15 13.40 10.95
CA SER A 3 7.62 14.70 10.52
C SER A 3 6.62 15.21 11.55
N GLN A 4 6.78 16.46 12.01
CA GLN A 4 5.88 17.05 13.00
C GLN A 4 4.44 17.10 12.49
N ASP A 5 4.23 17.49 11.23
CA ASP A 5 2.90 17.51 10.61
C ASP A 5 2.23 16.14 10.62
N SER A 6 3.02 15.06 10.47
CA SER A 6 2.51 13.69 10.55
C SER A 6 2.14 13.28 11.98
N ILE A 7 2.94 13.68 12.97
CA ILE A 7 2.62 13.44 14.39
C ILE A 7 1.34 14.16 14.77
N ASP A 8 1.21 15.43 14.39
CA ASP A 8 0.03 16.24 14.69
C ASP A 8 -1.21 15.67 14.00
N LEU A 9 -1.10 15.26 12.72
CA LEU A 9 -2.18 14.61 12.00
C LEU A 9 -2.63 13.31 12.70
N LEU A 10 -1.69 12.45 13.10
CA LEU A 10 -2.00 11.18 13.77
C LEU A 10 -2.60 11.40 15.16
N ALA A 11 -2.08 12.36 15.94
CA ALA A 11 -2.66 12.76 17.22
C ALA A 11 -4.10 13.24 17.05
N ASN A 12 -4.35 14.12 16.07
CA ASN A 12 -5.68 14.62 15.74
C ASN A 12 -6.62 13.52 15.24
N SER A 13 -6.06 12.48 14.62
CA SER A 13 -6.79 11.27 14.19
C SER A 13 -7.02 10.28 15.35
N GLY A 14 -6.57 10.63 16.55
CA GLY A 14 -6.83 9.91 17.80
C GLY A 14 -5.84 8.80 18.10
N LEU A 15 -4.62 8.84 17.52
CA LEU A 15 -3.53 7.94 17.91
C LEU A 15 -3.04 8.28 19.32
N GLN A 16 -2.91 7.27 20.17
CA GLN A 16 -2.54 7.44 21.57
C GLN A 16 -1.04 7.20 21.77
N PHE A 17 -0.19 8.19 21.47
CA PHE A 17 1.27 8.03 21.49
C PHE A 17 1.83 7.48 22.80
N GLN A 18 1.33 7.96 23.95
CA GLN A 18 1.75 7.44 25.26
C GLN A 18 1.45 5.93 25.41
N LYS A 19 0.30 5.48 24.92
CA LYS A 19 -0.05 4.06 24.94
C LYS A 19 0.85 3.24 24.01
N HIS A 20 1.25 3.79 22.86
CA HIS A 20 2.24 3.13 21.99
C HIS A 20 3.62 3.03 22.64
N GLU A 21 4.01 4.00 23.47
CA GLU A 21 5.27 3.95 24.22
C GLU A 21 5.24 2.91 25.34
N GLU A 22 4.12 2.82 26.07
CA GLU A 22 3.99 1.93 27.24
C GLU A 22 3.56 0.49 26.89
N GLU A 23 2.70 0.34 25.88
CA GLU A 23 2.03 -0.92 25.51
C GLU A 23 2.22 -1.28 24.02
N GLY A 24 3.17 -0.65 23.34
CA GLY A 24 3.45 -0.89 21.92
C GLY A 24 3.81 -2.36 21.63
N ILE A 25 3.38 -2.85 20.48
CA ILE A 25 3.75 -4.19 20.02
C ILE A 25 5.22 -4.18 19.60
N ASP A 26 6.00 -5.12 20.13
CA ASP A 26 7.36 -5.37 19.66
C ASP A 26 7.32 -5.85 18.20
N THR A 27 7.99 -5.10 17.32
CA THR A 27 7.90 -5.34 15.88
C THR A 27 8.55 -6.65 15.47
N LEU A 28 9.64 -7.07 16.11
CA LEU A 28 10.31 -8.32 15.77
C LEU A 28 9.48 -9.53 16.21
N HIS A 29 8.85 -9.44 17.38
CA HIS A 29 7.91 -10.46 17.82
C HIS A 29 6.69 -10.55 16.91
N PHE A 30 6.16 -9.41 16.47
CA PHE A 30 5.08 -9.40 15.46
C PHE A 30 5.54 -10.05 14.14
N ALA A 31 6.75 -9.73 13.66
CA ALA A 31 7.30 -10.31 12.43
C ALA A 31 7.47 -11.84 12.55
N GLU A 32 7.97 -12.33 13.69
CA GLU A 32 8.11 -13.76 14.00
C GLU A 32 6.76 -14.49 13.88
N LEU A 33 5.72 -13.96 14.51
CA LEU A 33 4.38 -14.54 14.47
C LEU A 33 3.78 -14.46 13.06
N LEU A 34 3.95 -13.34 12.36
CA LEU A 34 3.45 -13.15 11.00
C LEU A 34 4.11 -14.13 10.02
N MET A 35 5.42 -14.37 10.14
CA MET A 35 6.22 -15.24 9.27
C MET A 35 5.64 -16.66 9.17
N THR A 36 5.08 -17.18 10.26
CA THR A 36 4.58 -18.57 10.35
C THR A 36 3.05 -18.67 10.36
N SER A 37 2.35 -17.55 10.16
CA SER A 37 0.88 -17.47 10.24
C SER A 37 0.14 -18.00 9.01
N GLY A 38 0.84 -18.14 7.87
CA GLY A 38 0.23 -18.39 6.56
C GLY A 38 -0.32 -17.14 5.85
N VAL A 39 -0.15 -15.95 6.42
CA VAL A 39 -0.58 -14.67 5.83
C VAL A 39 0.45 -14.12 4.82
N VAL A 40 1.73 -14.47 4.99
CA VAL A 40 2.83 -14.19 4.06
C VAL A 40 3.42 -15.50 3.54
N LEU A 41 4.21 -15.44 2.46
CA LEU A 41 4.87 -16.59 1.81
C LEU A 41 3.90 -17.67 1.29
N CYS A 42 2.61 -17.35 1.16
CA CYS A 42 1.56 -18.30 0.77
C CYS A 42 0.83 -17.83 -0.49
N ASP A 43 0.90 -18.62 -1.56
CA ASP A 43 0.37 -18.28 -2.90
C ASP A 43 -1.15 -18.13 -2.96
N ASN A 44 -1.88 -18.68 -1.98
CA ASN A 44 -3.34 -18.57 -1.90
C ASN A 44 -3.82 -17.25 -1.26
N VAL A 45 -2.91 -16.42 -0.75
CA VAL A 45 -3.24 -15.14 -0.13
C VAL A 45 -3.15 -14.02 -1.17
N LYS A 46 -4.20 -13.18 -1.23
CA LYS A 46 -4.25 -11.98 -2.06
C LYS A 46 -4.27 -10.74 -1.18
N TRP A 47 -3.28 -9.88 -1.34
CA TRP A 47 -3.14 -8.62 -0.61
C TRP A 47 -3.80 -7.49 -1.38
N LEU A 48 -4.65 -6.72 -0.67
CA LEU A 48 -5.32 -5.54 -1.20
C LEU A 48 -4.75 -4.31 -0.49
N SER A 49 -4.39 -3.30 -1.26
CA SER A 49 -3.71 -2.11 -0.73
C SER A 49 -4.13 -0.85 -1.48
N PHE A 50 -3.69 0.32 -1.01
CA PHE A 50 -3.95 1.60 -1.69
C PHE A 50 -2.70 2.49 -1.60
N HIS A 51 -2.08 2.81 -2.74
CA HIS A 51 -0.89 3.66 -2.80
C HIS A 51 0.29 3.15 -1.94
N SER A 52 0.56 1.86 -2.02
CA SER A 52 1.18 1.12 -0.92
C SER A 52 2.69 0.93 -1.02
N GLY A 53 3.38 1.82 -1.72
CA GLY A 53 4.84 1.75 -1.87
C GLY A 53 5.55 1.76 -0.51
N TYR A 54 5.23 2.73 0.34
CA TYR A 54 5.76 2.82 1.70
C TYR A 54 5.25 1.69 2.60
N ASP A 55 3.97 1.31 2.50
CA ASP A 55 3.39 0.25 3.33
C ASP A 55 4.18 -1.06 3.17
N PHE A 56 4.40 -1.47 1.91
CA PHE A 56 5.19 -2.67 1.63
C PHE A 56 6.69 -2.46 1.88
N GLY A 57 7.20 -1.24 1.75
CA GLY A 57 8.54 -0.90 2.25
C GLY A 57 8.70 -1.24 3.72
N TYR A 58 7.78 -0.78 4.58
CA TYR A 58 7.79 -1.10 6.01
C TYR A 58 7.65 -2.60 6.26
N MET A 59 6.79 -3.29 5.53
CA MET A 59 6.62 -4.75 5.67
C MET A 59 7.87 -5.53 5.27
N VAL A 60 8.54 -5.17 4.16
CA VAL A 60 9.79 -5.83 3.75
C VAL A 60 10.89 -5.56 4.77
N LYS A 61 11.06 -4.31 5.22
CA LYS A 61 12.02 -3.96 6.28
C LYS A 61 11.77 -4.78 7.56
N LEU A 62 10.51 -4.88 7.96
CA LEU A 62 10.06 -5.63 9.14
C LEU A 62 10.37 -7.13 9.01
N LEU A 63 9.97 -7.76 7.90
CA LEU A 63 10.08 -9.21 7.70
C LEU A 63 11.50 -9.69 7.42
N THR A 64 12.36 -8.80 6.92
CA THR A 64 13.78 -9.09 6.67
C THR A 64 14.70 -8.67 7.83
N ASP A 65 14.18 -7.90 8.78
CA ASP A 65 14.97 -7.21 9.81
C ASP A 65 16.23 -6.54 9.24
N SER A 66 16.08 -5.93 8.06
CA SER A 66 17.21 -5.44 7.25
C SER A 66 16.87 -4.12 6.58
N ARG A 67 17.90 -3.40 6.13
CA ARG A 67 17.71 -2.23 5.27
C ARG A 67 17.06 -2.66 3.97
N LEU A 68 16.19 -1.82 3.42
CA LEU A 68 15.62 -2.04 2.10
C LEU A 68 16.72 -2.13 1.03
N PRO A 69 16.56 -2.98 0.01
CA PRO A 69 17.49 -3.05 -1.11
C PRO A 69 17.61 -1.71 -1.82
N GLU A 70 18.82 -1.34 -2.22
CA GLU A 70 19.10 -0.08 -2.93
C GLU A 70 18.53 -0.07 -4.35
N GLU A 71 18.47 -1.25 -4.96
CA GLU A 71 17.97 -1.45 -6.31
C GLU A 71 16.50 -1.87 -6.32
N GLU A 72 15.69 -1.20 -7.16
CA GLU A 72 14.24 -1.40 -7.22
C GLU A 72 13.86 -2.85 -7.58
N HIS A 73 14.61 -3.47 -8.49
CA HIS A 73 14.33 -4.85 -8.91
C HIS A 73 14.59 -5.87 -7.79
N GLU A 74 15.57 -5.63 -6.91
CA GLU A 74 15.83 -6.46 -5.74
C GLU A 74 14.73 -6.29 -4.70
N PHE A 75 14.24 -5.06 -4.49
CA PHE A 75 13.06 -4.82 -3.66
C PHE A 75 11.85 -5.62 -4.15
N PHE A 76 11.53 -5.56 -5.44
CA PHE A 76 10.40 -6.33 -6.00
C PHE A 76 10.64 -7.84 -5.93
N HIS A 77 11.88 -8.30 -6.06
CA HIS A 77 12.20 -9.72 -5.89
C HIS A 77 11.82 -10.21 -4.49
N ILE A 78 12.27 -9.50 -3.44
CA ILE A 78 11.95 -9.84 -2.04
C ILE A 78 10.45 -9.67 -1.76
N LEU A 79 9.85 -8.58 -2.24
CA LEU A 79 8.43 -8.31 -2.09
C LEU A 79 7.58 -9.47 -2.59
N ASN A 80 7.86 -9.97 -3.80
CA ASN A 80 7.09 -11.03 -4.43
C ASN A 80 7.27 -12.40 -3.76
N LEU A 81 8.34 -12.60 -2.98
CA LEU A 81 8.47 -13.80 -2.15
C LEU A 81 7.46 -13.75 -1.00
N PHE A 82 7.44 -12.64 -0.24
CA PHE A 82 6.54 -12.49 0.92
C PHE A 82 5.07 -12.31 0.54
N PHE A 83 4.82 -11.63 -0.58
CA PHE A 83 3.48 -11.21 -1.01
C PHE A 83 3.26 -11.60 -2.48
N PRO A 84 3.00 -12.88 -2.78
CA PRO A 84 2.93 -13.37 -4.16
C PRO A 84 1.83 -12.72 -5.01
N SER A 85 0.77 -12.23 -4.37
CA SER A 85 -0.34 -11.56 -5.04
C SER A 85 -0.71 -10.25 -4.34
N ILE A 86 -0.43 -9.12 -4.99
CA ILE A 86 -0.78 -7.78 -4.52
C ILE A 86 -1.64 -7.07 -5.57
N TYR A 87 -2.71 -6.42 -5.15
CA TYR A 87 -3.48 -5.47 -5.96
C TYR A 87 -3.53 -4.11 -5.26
N ASP A 88 -2.79 -3.15 -5.80
CA ASP A 88 -2.85 -1.75 -5.37
C ASP A 88 -4.04 -1.06 -6.04
N VAL A 89 -5.09 -0.78 -5.26
CA VAL A 89 -6.33 -0.13 -5.73
C VAL A 89 -6.01 1.15 -6.50
N LYS A 90 -5.03 1.95 -6.07
CA LYS A 90 -4.66 3.18 -6.75
C LYS A 90 -4.01 2.92 -8.11
N TYR A 91 -3.32 1.79 -8.28
CA TYR A 91 -2.84 1.36 -9.58
C TYR A 91 -4.00 0.90 -10.49
N LEU A 92 -4.93 0.10 -9.97
CA LEU A 92 -6.12 -0.36 -10.70
C LEU A 92 -6.98 0.81 -11.20
N MET A 93 -7.11 1.87 -10.40
CA MET A 93 -7.84 3.10 -10.75
C MET A 93 -7.39 3.73 -12.06
N LYS A 94 -6.14 3.52 -12.51
CA LYS A 94 -5.67 4.02 -13.83
C LYS A 94 -6.47 3.47 -15.01
N SER A 95 -7.12 2.33 -14.84
CA SER A 95 -8.02 1.72 -15.83
C SER A 95 -9.50 2.05 -15.62
N CYS A 96 -9.84 2.81 -14.57
CA CYS A 96 -11.20 3.19 -14.23
C CYS A 96 -11.45 4.64 -14.67
N LYS A 97 -12.36 4.84 -15.63
CA LYS A 97 -12.73 6.19 -16.05
C LYS A 97 -13.35 6.94 -14.87
N ASN A 98 -12.92 8.18 -14.66
CA ASN A 98 -13.43 9.12 -13.65
C ASN A 98 -13.15 8.78 -12.18
N LEU A 99 -12.36 7.74 -11.87
CA LEU A 99 -11.97 7.43 -10.49
C LEU A 99 -10.60 8.05 -10.17
N LYS A 100 -10.56 9.05 -9.29
CA LYS A 100 -9.32 9.78 -8.96
C LYS A 100 -9.28 10.23 -7.51
N GLY A 101 -8.08 10.51 -7.02
CA GLY A 101 -7.88 11.09 -5.69
C GLY A 101 -7.26 10.16 -4.65
N GLY A 102 -7.38 10.56 -3.39
CA GLY A 102 -7.02 9.77 -2.21
C GLY A 102 -8.09 8.74 -1.83
N LEU A 103 -7.78 7.85 -0.88
CA LEU A 103 -8.67 6.75 -0.48
C LEU A 103 -10.07 7.22 -0.07
N GLN A 104 -10.16 8.33 0.67
CA GLN A 104 -11.45 8.88 1.08
C GLN A 104 -12.26 9.41 -0.12
N GLU A 105 -11.64 10.16 -1.03
CA GLU A 105 -12.31 10.69 -2.22
C GLU A 105 -12.80 9.56 -3.15
N VAL A 106 -12.03 8.48 -3.23
CA VAL A 106 -12.40 7.27 -3.98
C VAL A 106 -13.57 6.56 -3.31
N ALA A 107 -13.57 6.44 -1.98
CA ALA A 107 -14.70 5.88 -1.26
C ALA A 107 -15.98 6.68 -1.47
N ASP A 108 -15.90 8.01 -1.45
CA ASP A 108 -17.04 8.89 -1.70
C ASP A 108 -17.58 8.71 -3.13
N GLN A 109 -16.69 8.60 -4.13
CA GLN A 109 -17.06 8.33 -5.53
C GLN A 109 -17.68 6.94 -5.75
N LEU A 110 -17.41 5.99 -4.87
CA LEU A 110 -17.94 4.62 -4.91
C LEU A 110 -19.17 4.44 -4.00
N ASP A 111 -19.69 5.52 -3.40
CA ASP A 111 -20.78 5.54 -2.42
C ASP A 111 -20.52 4.62 -1.21
N LEU A 112 -19.28 4.61 -0.72
CA LEU A 112 -18.85 3.78 0.40
C LEU A 112 -18.82 4.57 1.71
N GLN A 113 -19.45 4.02 2.74
CA GLN A 113 -19.41 4.58 4.08
C GLN A 113 -18.24 4.01 4.89
N ARG A 114 -17.37 4.89 5.38
CA ARG A 114 -16.28 4.50 6.30
C ARG A 114 -16.82 3.99 7.63
N ILE A 115 -16.19 2.93 8.13
CA ILE A 115 -16.39 2.41 9.49
C ILE A 115 -15.08 2.58 10.28
N GLY A 116 -15.15 3.35 11.38
CA GLY A 116 -13.99 3.70 12.19
C GLY A 116 -13.41 5.08 11.87
N ARG A 117 -12.30 5.44 12.53
CA ARG A 117 -11.67 6.76 12.41
C ARG A 117 -10.82 6.86 11.16
N GLN A 118 -10.92 7.96 10.41
CA GLN A 118 -10.04 8.22 9.27
C GLN A 118 -8.58 8.36 9.73
N HIS A 119 -7.62 8.00 8.86
CA HIS A 119 -6.18 8.06 9.15
C HIS A 119 -5.73 7.14 10.29
N GLN A 120 -6.46 6.04 10.51
CA GLN A 120 -6.01 4.91 11.31
C GLN A 120 -6.00 3.64 10.45
N ALA A 121 -4.91 2.89 10.51
CA ALA A 121 -4.65 1.75 9.63
C ALA A 121 -5.78 0.69 9.63
N GLY A 122 -6.44 0.45 10.76
CA GLY A 122 -7.58 -0.48 10.82
C GLY A 122 -8.80 -0.02 10.01
N SER A 123 -9.19 1.24 10.14
CA SER A 123 -10.31 1.83 9.38
C SER A 123 -9.95 2.03 7.91
N ASP A 124 -8.71 2.44 7.62
CA ASP A 124 -8.23 2.62 6.24
C ASP A 124 -8.07 1.29 5.50
N SER A 125 -7.63 0.22 6.16
CA SER A 125 -7.55 -1.12 5.54
C SER A 125 -8.93 -1.70 5.24
N LEU A 126 -9.92 -1.51 6.14
CA LEU A 126 -11.30 -1.90 5.87
C LEU A 126 -11.89 -1.13 4.68
N LEU A 127 -11.70 0.19 4.64
CA LEU A 127 -12.17 1.00 3.52
C LEU A 127 -11.47 0.65 2.20
N THR A 128 -10.18 0.32 2.25
CA THR A 128 -9.41 -0.19 1.09
C THR A 128 -10.03 -1.48 0.55
N GLY A 129 -10.37 -2.43 1.43
CA GLY A 129 -11.05 -3.67 1.03
C GLY A 129 -12.42 -3.41 0.39
N MET A 130 -13.23 -2.55 1.01
CA MET A 130 -14.54 -2.13 0.45
C MET A 130 -14.38 -1.49 -0.93
N ALA A 131 -13.43 -0.56 -1.07
CA ALA A 131 -13.13 0.12 -2.33
C ALA A 131 -12.69 -0.87 -3.41
N PHE A 132 -11.83 -1.83 -3.08
CA PHE A 132 -11.41 -2.86 -4.04
C PHE A 132 -12.60 -3.66 -4.56
N PHE A 133 -13.43 -4.24 -3.69
CA PHE A 133 -14.54 -5.08 -4.14
C PHE A 133 -15.59 -4.30 -4.91
N ARG A 134 -15.90 -3.06 -4.48
CA ARG A 134 -16.85 -2.21 -5.19
C ARG A 134 -16.32 -1.77 -6.56
N MET A 135 -15.04 -1.43 -6.64
CA MET A 135 -14.39 -1.08 -7.91
C MET A 135 -14.34 -2.29 -8.85
N LYS A 136 -14.04 -3.48 -8.32
CA LYS A 136 -13.99 -4.73 -9.07
C LYS A 136 -15.35 -5.07 -9.72
N GLU A 137 -16.43 -4.91 -8.98
CA GLU A 137 -17.80 -5.08 -9.49
C GLU A 137 -18.11 -4.08 -10.62
N LEU A 138 -17.84 -2.79 -10.41
CA LEU A 138 -18.26 -1.72 -11.31
C LEU A 138 -17.42 -1.59 -12.60
N PHE A 139 -16.11 -1.85 -12.51
CA PHE A 139 -15.17 -1.52 -13.59
C PHE A 139 -14.47 -2.75 -14.19
N PHE A 140 -14.58 -3.92 -13.56
CA PHE A 140 -13.82 -5.11 -13.94
C PHE A 140 -14.67 -6.37 -14.11
N GLU A 141 -16.00 -6.25 -14.16
CA GLU A 141 -16.90 -7.40 -14.41
C GLU A 141 -16.62 -8.58 -13.45
N ASP A 142 -16.35 -8.27 -12.18
CA ASP A 142 -15.99 -9.23 -11.14
C ASP A 142 -14.73 -10.09 -11.41
N SER A 143 -13.86 -9.65 -12.32
CA SER A 143 -12.61 -10.34 -12.66
C SER A 143 -11.43 -9.39 -12.88
N ILE A 144 -10.33 -9.59 -12.14
CA ILE A 144 -9.09 -8.82 -12.32
C ILE A 144 -8.09 -9.65 -13.13
N ASP A 145 -7.48 -9.04 -14.15
CA ASP A 145 -6.40 -9.65 -14.94
C ASP A 145 -5.07 -9.60 -14.16
N ASP A 146 -4.62 -10.76 -13.68
CA ASP A 146 -3.38 -10.89 -12.92
C ASP A 146 -2.14 -10.45 -13.71
N ALA A 147 -2.09 -10.74 -15.01
CA ALA A 147 -0.93 -10.38 -15.84
C ALA A 147 -0.76 -8.86 -15.95
N LYS A 148 -1.86 -8.11 -15.84
CA LYS A 148 -1.88 -6.65 -15.95
C LYS A 148 -1.71 -5.96 -14.60
N TYR A 149 -2.33 -6.47 -13.54
CA TYR A 149 -2.48 -5.73 -12.28
C TYR A 149 -1.75 -6.34 -11.08
N CYS A 150 -1.50 -7.65 -11.07
CA CYS A 150 -0.89 -8.31 -9.92
C CYS A 150 0.57 -7.86 -9.72
N GLY A 151 0.94 -7.56 -8.47
CA GLY A 151 2.30 -7.14 -8.10
C GLY A 151 2.67 -5.71 -8.51
N ARG A 152 1.73 -4.93 -9.06
CA ARG A 152 1.96 -3.54 -9.47
C ARG A 152 1.66 -2.58 -8.32
N LEU A 153 2.68 -1.86 -7.86
CA LEU A 153 2.53 -0.80 -6.86
C LEU A 153 2.44 0.56 -7.54
N TYR A 154 1.52 1.42 -7.08
CA TYR A 154 1.40 2.75 -7.64
C TYR A 154 2.68 3.57 -7.40
N GLY A 155 3.25 4.11 -8.46
CA GLY A 155 4.44 4.97 -8.40
C GLY A 155 5.77 4.24 -8.49
N LEU A 156 5.80 2.91 -8.49
CA LEU A 156 7.02 2.08 -8.57
C LEU A 156 6.97 1.11 -9.76
N GLY A 157 8.12 0.59 -10.19
CA GLY A 157 8.24 -0.54 -11.11
C GLY A 157 7.99 -0.20 -12.59
N THR A 158 8.13 1.06 -12.99
CA THR A 158 7.91 1.51 -14.39
C THR A 158 9.06 1.19 -15.35
N GLY A 159 10.11 0.50 -14.87
CA GLY A 159 11.31 0.13 -15.65
C GLY A 159 11.14 -0.98 -16.69
N VAL A 160 9.96 -1.58 -16.83
CA VAL A 160 9.66 -2.51 -17.95
C VAL A 160 8.61 -1.87 -18.84
N ALA A 161 9.08 -1.37 -19.99
CA ALA A 161 8.37 -0.50 -20.91
C ALA A 161 6.91 -0.91 -21.24
N GLN A 162 5.99 0.05 -21.11
CA GLN A 162 4.85 0.17 -22.02
C GLN A 162 4.95 1.54 -22.71
N LYS A 163 5.44 1.53 -23.95
CA LYS A 163 5.15 2.60 -24.91
C LYS A 163 3.66 2.49 -25.26
N GLN A 164 2.84 3.45 -24.85
CA GLN A 164 1.97 4.22 -25.76
C GLN A 164 1.03 5.19 -25.00
N ASN A 165 0.98 6.40 -25.58
CA ASN A 165 0.06 7.53 -25.41
C ASN A 165 -0.07 8.16 -24.03
N GLU A 166 0.80 9.13 -23.81
CA GLU A 166 0.64 10.21 -22.85
C GLU A 166 -0.61 11.02 -23.19
N ASP A 167 -1.66 10.89 -22.37
CA ASP A 167 -2.54 12.01 -22.09
C ASP A 167 -1.90 12.82 -20.96
N VAL A 168 -1.68 14.09 -21.27
CA VAL A 168 -1.07 15.11 -20.41
C VAL A 168 -2.07 15.51 -19.34
N ASP A 169 -1.97 14.95 -18.13
CA ASP A 169 -2.28 15.72 -16.92
C ASP A 169 -1.72 15.12 -15.61
N SER A 170 -1.36 16.02 -14.71
CA SER A 170 -0.72 15.86 -13.40
C SER A 170 0.79 15.57 -13.41
N ALA A 171 1.55 16.57 -12.94
CA ALA A 171 2.85 16.37 -12.34
C ALA A 171 2.71 15.42 -11.13
N GLN A 172 2.73 14.12 -11.38
CA GLN A 172 2.73 13.10 -10.35
C GLN A 172 4.15 12.93 -9.81
N GLU A 173 4.32 13.11 -8.50
CA GLU A 173 5.55 12.71 -7.80
C GLU A 173 5.84 11.25 -8.12
N LYS A 174 6.85 11.02 -8.96
CA LYS A 174 7.42 9.70 -9.15
C LYS A 174 8.07 9.31 -7.82
N MET A 175 7.45 8.39 -7.10
CA MET A 175 8.16 7.70 -6.03
C MET A 175 9.29 6.90 -6.65
N SER A 176 10.45 6.95 -6.02
CA SER A 176 11.59 6.09 -6.33
C SER A 176 11.86 5.21 -5.11
N ILE A 177 12.38 4.01 -5.33
CA ILE A 177 12.86 3.18 -4.23
C ILE A 177 13.86 3.95 -3.35
N LEU A 178 14.70 4.80 -3.96
CA LEU A 178 15.63 5.66 -3.23
C LEU A 178 14.92 6.68 -2.35
N ALA A 179 13.78 7.22 -2.78
CA ALA A 179 12.99 8.14 -1.97
C ALA A 179 12.39 7.42 -0.75
N ILE A 180 11.91 6.18 -0.95
CA ILE A 180 11.40 5.33 0.14
C ILE A 180 12.53 5.01 1.11
N ILE A 181 13.68 4.56 0.62
CA ILE A 181 14.87 4.25 1.43
C ILE A 181 15.30 5.47 2.27
N ASN A 182 15.46 6.64 1.63
CA ASN A 182 15.93 7.85 2.29
C ASN A 182 15.00 8.29 3.43
N ASN A 183 13.69 8.08 3.28
CA ASN A 183 12.70 8.40 4.29
C ASN A 183 12.57 7.31 5.37
N MET A 184 12.99 6.07 5.09
CA MET A 184 12.89 4.92 6.00
C MET A 184 14.16 4.58 6.78
N GLN A 185 15.32 5.12 6.37
CA GLN A 185 16.63 4.91 7.01
C GLN A 185 16.98 5.99 8.06
N GLN A 186 16.12 6.99 8.28
CA GLN A 186 16.31 8.07 9.27
C GLN A 186 15.45 7.88 10.50
#